data_AF-A0A0C3LZ10-F1
#
_entry.id   AF-A0A0C3LZ10-F1
#
_cell.length_a   1.000
_cell.length_b   1.000
_cell.length_c   1.000
_cell.angle_alpha   90.00
_cell.angle_beta   90.00
_cell.angle_gamma   90.00
#
_symmetry.space_group_name_H-M   'P 1'
#
loop_
_entity.id
_entity.type
_entity.pdbx_description
1 polymer ?
#
loop_
_entity_poly.entity_id
_entity_poly.type
_entity_poly.pdbx_seq_one_letter_code
_entity_poly.pdbx_strand_id
1 'polypeptide(L)'
;MSPAPAPASSKNGKVYLTSFRYEGKPAPGSAIFEWAYDKKSPDEFSVWFYNVKTGKFTKARDNWPTRVFGTGKGNGEVNVDCLVGVVGTYKIHLASAGGT
;
A
#
# COMPACT_ATOMS: atom_id res chain seq x y z
N MET A 1 -2.30 -10.58 -15.89
CA MET A 1 -1.35 -10.60 -14.77
C MET A 1 -0.84 -9.19 -14.60
N SER A 2 -1.03 -8.55 -13.44
CA SER A 2 -0.50 -7.21 -13.21
C SER A 2 1.01 -7.30 -12.92
N PRO A 3 1.85 -6.46 -13.54
CA PRO A 3 3.28 -6.44 -13.24
C PRO A 3 3.50 -6.13 -11.75
N ALA A 4 4.55 -6.73 -11.17
CA ALA A 4 4.97 -6.41 -9.81
C ALA A 4 5.26 -4.90 -9.70
N PRO A 5 4.91 -4.24 -8.59
CA PRO A 5 5.20 -2.83 -8.42
C PRO A 5 6.71 -2.61 -8.54
N ALA A 6 7.11 -1.68 -9.41
CA ALA A 6 8.50 -1.26 -9.47
C ALA A 6 8.90 -0.66 -8.10
N PRO A 7 10.06 -1.02 -7.54
CA PRO A 7 10.55 -0.37 -6.34
C PRO A 7 10.65 1.13 -6.61
N ALA A 8 10.11 1.93 -5.68
CA ALA A 8 10.15 3.39 -5.79
C ALA A 8 11.58 3.85 -6.08
N SER A 9 11.81 4.39 -7.27
CA SER A 9 13.10 4.95 -7.64
C SER A 9 13.41 6.10 -6.67
N SER A 10 14.59 6.05 -6.05
CA SER A 10 15.05 6.93 -4.95
C SER A 10 15.05 8.43 -5.29
N LYS A 11 14.76 8.81 -6.53
CA LYS A 11 14.65 10.21 -6.97
C LYS A 11 13.35 10.91 -6.55
N ASN A 12 12.25 10.18 -6.29
CA ASN A 12 10.91 10.76 -6.07
C ASN A 12 10.39 10.68 -4.63
N GLY A 13 11.24 10.37 -3.65
CA GLY A 13 10.77 10.20 -2.28
C GLY A 13 10.19 8.83 -2.01
N LYS A 14 10.48 8.31 -0.82
CA LYS A 14 10.02 6.99 -0.39
C LYS A 14 8.78 7.16 0.47
N VAL A 15 7.68 6.53 0.05
CA VAL A 15 6.56 6.23 0.96
C VAL A 15 6.85 4.91 1.63
N TYR A 16 6.67 4.84 2.94
CA TYR A 16 6.81 3.62 3.71
C TYR A 16 5.65 3.47 4.69
N LEU A 17 5.32 2.21 4.94
CA LEU A 17 4.29 1.82 5.88
C LEU A 17 4.79 2.01 7.32
N THR A 18 4.00 2.64 8.17
CA THR A 18 4.30 2.78 9.61
C THR A 18 3.44 1.87 10.47
N SER A 19 2.20 1.62 10.05
CA SER A 19 1.28 0.74 10.75
C SER A 19 0.35 0.03 9.77
N PHE A 20 -0.06 -1.18 10.12
CA PHE A 20 -1.01 -1.97 9.34
C PHE A 20 -1.76 -2.94 10.23
N ARG A 21 -3.08 -2.96 10.09
CA ARG A 21 -3.96 -3.92 10.75
C ARG A 21 -5.14 -4.26 9.86
N TYR A 22 -5.68 -5.45 10.06
CA TYR A 22 -6.98 -5.82 9.52
C TYR A 22 -8.05 -5.43 10.54
N GLU A 23 -9.13 -4.83 10.07
CA GLU A 23 -10.37 -4.72 10.82
C GLU A 23 -11.39 -5.69 10.24
N GLY A 24 -11.84 -6.64 11.07
CA GLY A 24 -12.72 -7.74 10.67
C GLY A 24 -11.99 -9.03 10.27
N LYS A 25 -12.74 -9.97 9.68
CA LYS A 25 -12.14 -11.12 8.99
C LYS A 25 -11.49 -10.60 7.69
N PRO A 26 -10.37 -11.17 7.23
CA PRO A 26 -9.68 -10.69 6.02
C PRO A 26 -10.53 -10.78 4.75
N ALA A 27 -11.65 -11.51 4.79
CA ALA A 27 -12.81 -11.25 3.96
C ALA A 27 -14.08 -11.76 4.69
N PRO A 28 -15.22 -11.05 4.60
CA PRO A 28 -15.33 -9.63 4.20
C PRO A 28 -14.71 -8.71 5.25
N GLY A 29 -14.01 -7.65 4.83
CA GLY A 29 -13.39 -6.71 5.77
C GLY A 29 -12.58 -5.57 5.15
N SER A 30 -11.86 -4.85 6.03
CA SER A 30 -11.01 -3.72 5.68
C SER A 30 -9.58 -3.89 6.19
N ALA A 31 -8.63 -3.32 5.45
CA ALA A 31 -7.25 -3.14 5.85
C ALA A 31 -7.01 -1.66 6.14
N ILE A 32 -6.69 -1.35 7.40
CA ILE A 32 -6.31 -0.02 7.85
C ILE A 32 -4.80 0.06 7.91
N PHE A 33 -4.25 1.12 7.34
CA PHE A 33 -2.82 1.35 7.33
C PHE A 33 -2.48 2.81 7.56
N GLU A 34 -1.28 3.02 8.06
CA GLU A 34 -0.65 4.33 8.19
C GLU A 34 0.65 4.34 7.41
N TRP A 35 0.97 5.48 6.85
CA TRP A 35 2.16 5.67 6.04
C TRP A 35 2.86 6.99 6.39
N ALA A 36 4.13 7.04 6.06
CA ALA A 36 4.94 8.24 6.09
C ALA A 36 5.77 8.36 4.81
N TYR A 37 6.28 9.57 4.54
CA TYR A 37 7.22 9.81 3.45
C TYR A 37 8.45 10.60 3.90
N ASP A 38 9.56 10.42 3.20
CA ASP A 38 10.81 11.17 3.44
C ASP A 38 10.67 12.67 3.09
N LYS A 39 11.64 13.53 3.41
CA LYS A 39 11.57 14.99 3.12
C LYS A 39 11.11 15.39 1.70
N LYS A 40 11.31 14.53 0.71
CA LYS A 40 10.65 14.62 -0.60
C LYS A 40 9.55 13.57 -0.64
N SER A 41 8.31 14.01 -0.86
CA SER A 41 7.15 13.13 -1.07
C SER A 41 7.00 12.83 -2.55
N PRO A 42 6.69 11.59 -2.97
CA PRO A 42 6.07 11.38 -4.29
C PRO A 42 4.70 12.05 -4.26
N ASP A 43 4.13 12.49 -5.38
CA ASP A 43 2.80 13.13 -5.38
C ASP A 43 1.70 12.09 -5.06
N GLU A 44 1.90 10.86 -5.52
CA GLU A 44 0.97 9.75 -5.37
C GLU A 44 1.72 8.43 -5.13
N PHE A 45 1.04 7.47 -4.53
CA PHE A 45 1.49 6.10 -4.37
C PHE A 45 0.36 5.09 -4.60
N SER A 46 0.72 3.85 -4.81
CA SER A 46 -0.22 2.73 -4.99
C SER A 46 -0.12 1.77 -3.82
N VAL A 47 -1.25 1.15 -3.47
CA VAL A 47 -1.39 0.20 -2.38
C VAL A 47 -1.55 -1.19 -2.97
N TRP A 48 -0.72 -2.13 -2.51
CA TRP A 48 -0.68 -3.50 -2.99
C TRP A 48 -0.74 -4.49 -1.84
N PHE A 49 -1.36 -5.63 -2.07
CA PHE A 49 -1.28 -6.79 -1.21
C PHE A 49 -0.30 -7.80 -1.78
N TYR A 50 0.70 -8.16 -0.99
CA TYR A 50 1.66 -9.21 -1.29
C TYR A 50 1.24 -10.50 -0.58
N ASN A 51 0.88 -11.52 -1.36
CA ASN A 51 0.58 -12.86 -0.84
C ASN A 51 1.89 -13.58 -0.49
N VAL A 52 2.17 -13.78 0.79
CA VAL A 52 3.45 -14.36 1.24
C VAL A 52 3.61 -15.84 0.88
N LYS A 53 2.51 -16.55 0.59
CA LYS A 53 2.55 -17.97 0.20
C LYS A 53 2.86 -18.15 -1.28
N THR A 54 2.32 -17.28 -2.13
CA THR A 54 2.43 -17.42 -3.60
C THR A 54 3.42 -16.44 -4.22
N GLY A 55 3.89 -15.45 -3.47
CA GLY A 55 4.75 -14.38 -3.98
C GLY A 55 4.06 -13.39 -4.91
N LYS A 56 2.72 -13.43 -5.01
CA LYS A 56 1.96 -12.61 -5.96
C LYS A 56 1.52 -11.28 -5.34
N PHE A 57 1.51 -10.24 -6.19
CA PHE A 57 0.98 -8.93 -5.85
C PHE A 57 -0.43 -8.74 -6.42
N THR A 58 -1.33 -8.20 -5.61
CA THR A 58 -2.67 -7.76 -5.99
C THR A 58 -2.77 -6.26 -5.72
N LYS A 59 -3.09 -5.45 -6.74
CA LYS A 59 -3.28 -4.00 -6.54
C LYS A 59 -4.60 -3.76 -5.80
N ALA A 60 -4.53 -3.08 -4.67
CA ALA A 60 -5.70 -2.71 -3.86
C ALA A 60 -6.24 -1.34 -4.25
N ARG A 61 -5.34 -0.37 -4.47
CA ARG A 61 -5.68 0.98 -4.90
C ARG A 61 -4.54 1.62 -5.67
N ASP A 62 -4.89 2.43 -6.66
CA ASP A 62 -3.96 3.26 -7.45
C ASP A 62 -4.05 4.73 -7.06
N ASN A 63 -3.00 5.50 -7.40
CA ASN A 63 -2.98 6.97 -7.37
C ASN A 63 -3.48 7.57 -6.04
N TRP A 64 -3.05 6.99 -4.91
CA TRP A 64 -3.33 7.50 -3.58
C TRP A 64 -2.49 8.76 -3.31
N PRO A 65 -3.11 9.92 -3.05
CA PRO A 65 -2.36 11.16 -2.81
C PRO A 65 -1.54 11.07 -1.51
N THR A 66 -0.27 11.46 -1.55
CA THR A 66 0.58 11.53 -0.35
C THR A 66 0.37 12.80 0.46
N ARG A 67 -0.04 13.92 -0.14
CA ARG A 67 -0.08 15.23 0.54
C ARG A 67 -1.42 15.55 1.19
N VAL A 68 -2.19 14.54 1.60
CA VAL A 68 -3.54 14.73 2.14
C VAL A 68 -3.55 15.69 3.35
N PHE A 69 -2.49 15.70 4.15
CA PHE A 69 -2.41 16.51 5.38
C PHE A 69 -1.16 17.40 5.51
N GLY A 70 -0.25 17.40 4.54
CA GLY A 70 0.98 18.22 4.58
C GLY A 70 2.00 17.89 5.69
N THR A 71 1.77 16.85 6.50
CA THR A 71 2.56 16.53 7.70
C THR A 71 3.65 15.46 7.52
N GLY A 72 3.87 14.96 6.30
CA GLY A 72 4.80 13.83 6.11
C GLY A 72 4.19 12.46 6.39
N LYS A 73 2.92 12.41 6.77
CA LYS A 73 2.22 11.20 7.22
C LYS A 73 0.77 11.20 6.77
N GLY A 74 0.16 10.02 6.79
CA GLY A 74 -1.27 9.87 6.64
C GLY A 74 -1.71 8.44 6.91
N ASN A 75 -3.01 8.22 6.75
CA ASN A 75 -3.64 6.94 6.94
C ASN A 75 -4.53 6.60 5.73
N GLY A 76 -4.93 5.34 5.67
CA GLY A 76 -5.77 4.85 4.61
C GLY A 76 -6.50 3.58 5.02
N GLU A 77 -7.63 3.38 4.35
CA GLU A 77 -8.42 2.17 4.42
C GLU A 77 -8.62 1.64 3.00
N VAL A 78 -8.39 0.34 2.82
CA VAL A 78 -8.75 -0.39 1.59
C VAL A 78 -9.58 -1.61 1.93
N ASN A 79 -10.57 -1.89 1.12
CA ASN A 79 -11.35 -3.13 1.21
C ASN A 79 -10.46 -4.34 0.85
N VAL A 80 -10.66 -5.46 1.56
CA VAL A 80 -9.88 -6.70 1.39
C VAL A 80 -10.68 -7.86 0.80
N ASP A 81 -11.84 -7.61 0.20
CA ASP A 81 -12.69 -8.65 -0.39
C ASP A 81 -12.02 -9.37 -1.57
N CYS A 82 -11.02 -8.73 -2.19
CA CYS A 82 -10.16 -9.36 -3.20
C CYS A 82 -9.15 -10.37 -2.62
N LEU A 83 -9.01 -10.43 -1.29
CA LEU A 83 -8.07 -11.30 -0.59
C LEU A 83 -8.79 -12.55 -0.09
N VAL A 84 -8.32 -13.71 -0.55
CA VAL A 84 -8.82 -15.00 -0.09
C VAL A 84 -7.81 -15.60 0.88
N GLY A 85 -8.23 -15.97 2.10
CA GLY A 85 -7.40 -16.68 3.06
C GLY A 85 -7.54 -16.20 4.50
N VAL A 86 -6.57 -16.54 5.34
CA VAL A 86 -6.52 -16.16 6.77
C VAL A 86 -5.59 -14.96 6.99
N VAL A 87 -5.77 -14.26 8.13
CA VAL A 87 -4.93 -13.13 8.57
C VAL A 87 -3.45 -13.53 8.52
N GLY A 88 -2.59 -12.63 8.04
CA GLY A 88 -1.16 -12.89 7.88
C GLY A 88 -0.76 -13.54 6.54
N THR A 89 -1.71 -13.94 5.70
CA THR A 89 -1.41 -14.42 4.32
C THR A 89 -0.96 -13.27 3.41
N TYR A 90 -1.42 -12.06 3.68
CA TYR A 90 -1.11 -10.89 2.86
C TYR A 90 -0.42 -9.81 3.72
N LYS A 91 0.63 -9.23 3.15
CA LYS A 91 1.28 -8.01 3.65
C LYS A 91 0.89 -6.84 2.76
N ILE A 92 0.73 -5.65 3.33
CA ILE A 92 0.55 -4.44 2.54
C ILE A 92 1.91 -3.93 2.07
N HIS A 93 1.96 -3.47 0.82
CA HIS A 93 3.13 -2.87 0.19
C HIS A 93 2.71 -1.56 -0.45
N LEU A 94 3.51 -0.53 -0.21
CA LEU A 94 3.31 0.81 -0.77
C LEU A 94 4.37 1.04 -1.83
N ALA A 95 3.94 1.44 -3.02
CA ALA A 95 4.84 1.74 -4.13
C ALA A 95 4.56 3.16 -4.60
N SER A 96 5.57 4.03 -4.54
CA SER A 96 5.47 5.37 -5.13
C SER A 96 5.08 5.22 -6.60
N ALA A 97 4.19 6.09 -7.10
CA ALA A 97 3.94 6.17 -8.53
C ALA A 97 5.25 6.65 -9.18
N GLY A 98 6.06 5.70 -9.67
CA GLY A 98 7.21 6.02 -10.50
C GLY A 98 6.69 6.61 -11.79
N GLY A 99 7.03 7.87 -12.05
CA GLY A 99 6.83 8.50 -13.36
C GLY A 99 7.34 7.57 -14.45
N THR A 100 6.55 7.45 -15.51
CA THR A 100 6.92 6.77 -16.74
C THR A 100 8.19 7.35 -17.34
#